data_AF-A0A5S3YNA2-F1
#
_entry.id   AF-A0A5S3YNA2-F1
#
_cell.length_a   1.000
_cell.length_b   1.000
_cell.length_c   1.000
_cell.angle_alpha   90.00
_cell.angle_beta   90.00
_cell.angle_gamma   90.00
#
_symmetry.space_group_name_H-M   'P 1'
#
loop_
_entity.id
_entity.type
_entity.pdbx_description
1 polymer ?
#
loop_
_entity_poly.entity_id
_entity_poly.type
_entity_poly.pdbx_seq_one_letter_code
_entity_poly.pdbx_strand_id
1 'polypeptide(L)'
;VHMDSYTAITHIHGYEVSLVAEPIEQENKLYFVNMGGYQSTHLAEQHEFALFVAKSADEAKSQAKAQLLRGMSHRHKDNLHDVDDCFA
;
A
#
# COMPACT_ATOMS: atom_id res chain seq x y z
N VAL A 1 -19.59 15.41 -7.61
CA VAL A 1 -18.31 14.69 -7.39
C VAL A 1 -17.37 15.65 -6.70
N HIS A 2 -16.76 15.25 -5.59
CA HIS A 2 -15.81 16.06 -4.83
C HIS A 2 -14.54 15.24 -4.57
N MET A 3 -13.41 15.92 -4.40
CA MET A 3 -12.12 15.31 -4.04
C MET A 3 -11.83 15.66 -2.59
N ASP A 4 -11.83 14.66 -1.72
CA ASP A 4 -11.59 14.86 -0.28
C ASP A 4 -10.12 15.16 0.00
N SER A 5 -9.18 14.52 -0.70
CA SER A 5 -7.75 14.76 -0.56
C SER A 5 -6.94 14.26 -1.76
N TYR A 6 -5.72 14.77 -1.90
CA TYR A 6 -4.69 14.24 -2.80
C TYR A 6 -3.31 14.47 -2.19
N THR A 7 -2.33 13.66 -2.59
CA THR A 7 -0.92 13.88 -2.26
C THR A 7 -0.04 13.47 -3.43
N ALA A 8 1.01 14.23 -3.71
CA ALA A 8 2.02 13.88 -4.70
C ALA A 8 3.14 13.09 -4.01
N ILE A 9 3.41 11.88 -4.50
CA ILE A 9 4.47 11.02 -3.96
C ILE A 9 5.71 11.20 -4.82
N THR A 10 6.73 11.86 -4.27
CA THR A 10 8.04 12.01 -4.92
C THR A 10 9.12 11.16 -4.26
N HIS A 11 8.92 10.74 -3.01
CA HIS A 11 9.86 9.92 -2.26
C HIS A 11 9.14 8.97 -1.31
N ILE A 12 9.68 7.77 -1.14
CA ILE A 12 9.20 6.80 -0.17
C ILE A 12 10.28 5.80 0.23
N HIS A 13 10.41 5.50 1.53
CA HIS A 13 11.36 4.53 2.07
C HIS A 13 12.82 4.72 1.58
N GLY A 14 13.23 5.97 1.35
CA GLY A 14 14.58 6.30 0.85
C GLY A 14 14.76 6.20 -0.67
N TYR A 15 13.70 5.89 -1.42
CA TYR A 15 13.67 5.88 -2.88
C TYR A 15 13.02 7.16 -3.41
N GLU A 16 13.54 7.67 -4.53
CA GLU A 16 12.90 8.69 -5.34
C GLU A 16 11.89 8.02 -6.28
N VAL A 17 10.72 8.65 -6.46
CA VAL A 17 9.68 8.24 -7.38
C VAL A 17 9.63 9.23 -8.53
N SER A 18 9.84 8.72 -9.74
CA SER A 18 9.81 9.51 -10.97
C SER A 18 8.92 8.84 -12.00
N LEU A 19 8.32 9.65 -12.87
CA LEU A 19 7.53 9.18 -14.01
C LEU A 19 8.41 9.21 -15.25
N VAL A 20 8.35 8.13 -16.02
CA VAL A 20 9.08 7.95 -17.27
C VAL A 20 8.10 7.54 -18.37
N ALA A 21 8.44 7.83 -19.63
CA ALA A 21 7.56 7.56 -20.75
C ALA A 21 7.54 6.07 -21.14
N GLU A 22 8.65 5.37 -20.94
CA GLU A 22 8.83 3.98 -21.32
C GLU A 22 8.89 3.08 -20.08
N PRO A 23 8.36 1.84 -20.15
CA PRO A 23 8.50 0.88 -19.06
C PRO A 23 9.96 0.61 -18.72
N ILE A 24 10.27 0.53 -17.42
CA ILE A 24 11.60 0.19 -16.92
C ILE A 24 11.54 -1.15 -16.21
N GLU A 25 12.43 -2.06 -16.57
CA GLU A 25 12.70 -3.27 -15.81
C GLU A 25 13.46 -2.90 -14.53
N GLN A 26 12.82 -3.10 -13.39
CA GLN A 26 13.39 -2.82 -12.07
C GLN A 26 13.06 -3.94 -11.09
N GLU A 27 14.01 -4.24 -10.20
CA GLU A 27 13.83 -5.27 -9.18
C GLU A 27 12.82 -4.82 -8.11
N ASN A 28 12.88 -3.56 -7.71
CA ASN A 28 11.97 -2.98 -6.74
C ASN A 28 10.80 -2.30 -7.46
N LYS A 29 9.60 -2.44 -6.90
CA LYS A 29 8.39 -1.82 -7.40
C LYS A 29 7.64 -1.11 -6.28
N LEU A 30 6.74 -0.20 -6.66
CA LEU A 30 5.87 0.52 -5.74
C LEU A 30 4.53 -0.20 -5.63
N TYR A 31 4.13 -0.59 -4.43
CA TYR A 31 2.89 -1.29 -4.16
C TYR A 31 1.97 -0.45 -3.26
N PHE A 32 0.70 -0.33 -3.63
CA PHE A 32 -0.36 0.10 -2.73
C PHE A 32 -0.92 -1.10 -1.98
N VAL A 33 -0.99 -1.01 -0.65
CA VAL A 33 -1.59 -2.05 0.18
C VAL A 33 -2.64 -1.43 1.09
N ASN A 34 -3.86 -1.96 1.04
CA ASN A 34 -4.94 -1.66 1.96
C ASN A 34 -5.21 -2.86 2.87
N MET A 35 -5.15 -2.63 4.17
CA MET A 35 -5.36 -3.65 5.19
C MET A 35 -6.62 -3.32 5.99
N GLY A 36 -7.41 -4.36 6.27
CA GLY A 36 -8.57 -4.34 7.14
C GLY A 36 -8.29 -5.08 8.46
N GLY A 37 -9.00 -4.70 9.52
CA GLY A 37 -8.89 -5.36 10.82
C GLY A 37 -9.91 -4.88 11.84
N TYR A 38 -9.91 -5.52 13.01
CA TYR A 38 -10.92 -5.30 14.04
C TYR A 38 -10.30 -5.06 15.42
N GLN A 39 -11.03 -4.33 16.25
CA GLN A 39 -10.78 -4.24 17.68
C GLN A 39 -11.97 -4.85 18.41
N SER A 40 -11.73 -5.60 19.49
CA SER A 40 -12.79 -6.30 20.23
C SER A 40 -13.86 -5.36 20.81
N THR A 41 -13.53 -4.08 21.00
CA THR A 41 -14.42 -3.06 21.57
C THR A 41 -15.17 -2.23 20.52
N HIS A 42 -14.92 -2.45 19.22
CA HIS A 42 -15.51 -1.67 18.14
C HIS A 42 -16.23 -2.58 17.15
N LEU A 43 -17.44 -2.17 16.75
CA LEU A 43 -18.21 -2.91 15.74
C LEU A 43 -17.67 -2.68 14.32
N ALA A 44 -17.18 -1.47 14.05
CA ALA A 44 -16.73 -1.10 12.71
C ALA A 44 -15.33 -1.64 12.42
N GLU A 45 -15.19 -2.27 11.25
CA GLU A 45 -13.89 -2.59 10.66
C GLU A 45 -13.07 -1.34 10.43
N GLN A 46 -11.78 -1.40 10.77
CA GLN A 46 -10.85 -0.30 10.53
C GLN A 46 -9.91 -0.65 9.39
N HIS A 47 -9.50 0.38 8.68
CA HIS A 47 -8.61 0.27 7.54
C HIS A 47 -7.41 1.17 7.70
N GLU A 48 -6.24 0.65 7.33
CA GLU A 48 -5.04 1.43 7.11
C GLU A 48 -4.46 1.03 5.75
N PHE A 49 -4.04 2.03 4.99
CA PHE A 49 -3.37 1.82 3.73
C PHE A 49 -2.03 2.57 3.70
N ALA A 50 -1.09 2.04 2.95
CA ALA A 50 0.20 2.68 2.71
C ALA A 50 0.80 2.18 1.39
N LEU A 51 1.84 2.89 0.97
CA LEU A 51 2.68 2.50 -0.15
C LEU A 51 3.94 1.77 0.37
N PHE A 52 4.41 0.77 -0.36
CA PHE A 52 5.59 -0.02 0.00
C PHE A 52 6.48 -0.23 -1.22
N VAL A 53 7.79 -0.13 -1.02
CA VAL A 53 8.80 -0.54 -2.00
C VAL A 53 9.17 -1.99 -1.71
N ALA A 54 8.95 -2.87 -2.68
CA ALA A 54 9.21 -4.30 -2.53
C ALA A 54 9.52 -4.97 -3.87
N LYS A 55 10.09 -6.18 -3.84
CA LYS A 55 10.40 -6.98 -5.03
C LYS A 55 9.23 -7.82 -5.51
N SER A 56 8.22 -7.99 -4.66
CA SER A 56 7.01 -8.75 -4.98
C SER A 56 5.81 -8.30 -4.13
N ALA A 57 4.62 -8.66 -4.60
CA ALA A 57 3.38 -8.47 -3.86
C ALA A 57 3.41 -9.15 -2.47
N ASP A 58 3.98 -10.35 -2.37
CA ASP A 58 4.05 -11.07 -1.09
C ASP A 58 4.99 -10.39 -0.09
N GLU A 59 6.08 -9.80 -0.58
CA GLU A 59 6.97 -8.99 0.25
C GLU A 59 6.27 -7.71 0.71
N ALA A 60 5.60 -6.97 -0.19
CA ALA A 60 4.83 -5.77 0.16
C ALA A 60 3.74 -6.08 1.21
N LYS A 61 3.01 -7.20 1.03
CA LYS A 61 2.02 -7.69 2.00
C LYS A 61 2.64 -8.01 3.35
N SER A 62 3.84 -8.60 3.37
CA SER A 62 4.56 -8.92 4.60
C SER A 62 5.00 -7.65 5.33
N GLN A 63 5.52 -6.65 4.62
CA GLN A 63 5.85 -5.33 5.18
C GLN A 63 4.60 -4.64 5.74
N ALA A 64 3.49 -4.61 5.00
CA ALA A 64 2.22 -4.04 5.46
C ALA A 64 1.70 -4.74 6.71
N LYS A 65 1.78 -6.08 6.77
CA LYS A 65 1.42 -6.85 7.96
C LYS A 65 2.34 -6.59 9.16
N ALA A 66 3.56 -6.10 8.97
CA ALA A 66 4.42 -5.72 10.09
C ALA A 66 4.09 -4.31 10.62
N GLN A 67 3.61 -3.41 9.76
CA GLN A 67 3.51 -1.98 10.06
C GLN A 67 2.08 -1.47 10.32
N LEU A 68 1.08 -1.96 9.57
CA LEU A 68 -0.29 -1.43 9.60
C LEU A 68 -1.18 -2.14 10.62
N LEU A 69 -2.16 -1.45 11.21
CA LEU A 69 -3.16 -2.01 12.14
C LEU A 69 -2.53 -2.81 13.29
N ARG A 70 -1.38 -2.35 13.82
CA ARG A 70 -0.68 -3.06 14.90
C ARG A 70 -1.57 -3.12 16.15
N GLY A 71 -1.70 -4.32 16.72
CA GLY A 71 -2.54 -4.56 17.90
C GLY A 71 -4.01 -4.87 17.58
N MET A 72 -4.40 -4.86 16.30
CA MET A 72 -5.73 -5.27 15.88
C MET A 72 -5.83 -6.78 15.65
N SER A 73 -7.02 -7.34 15.80
CA SER A 73 -7.34 -8.73 15.51
C SER A 73 -7.91 -8.90 14.10
N HIS A 74 -7.95 -10.15 13.62
CA HIS A 74 -8.51 -10.51 12.31
C HIS A 74 -7.94 -9.70 11.14
N ARG A 75 -6.66 -9.32 11.23
CA ARG A 75 -5.97 -8.50 10.21
C ARG A 75 -5.89 -9.25 8.88
N HIS A 76 -6.34 -8.62 7.81
CA HIS A 76 -6.33 -9.18 6.47
C HIS A 76 -6.01 -8.12 5.42
N LYS A 77 -5.63 -8.60 4.23
CA LYS A 77 -5.34 -7.76 3.07
C LYS A 77 -6.64 -7.66 2.27
N ASP A 78 -7.10 -6.44 2.00
CA ASP A 78 -8.26 -6.20 1.14
C ASP A 78 -7.79 -6.06 -0.29
N ASN A 79 -6.95 -5.04 -0.52
CA ASN A 79 -6.40 -4.70 -1.82
C ASN A 79 -4.88 -4.66 -1.76
N LEU A 80 -4.26 -5.10 -2.85
CA LEU A 80 -2.83 -4.98 -3.07
C LEU A 80 -2.62 -4.85 -4.57
N HIS A 81 -2.00 -3.76 -4.98
CA HIS A 81 -1.75 -3.46 -6.39
C HIS A 81 -0.33 -2.97 -6.59
N ASP A 82 0.28 -3.45 -7.67
CA ASP A 82 1.45 -2.80 -8.27
C ASP A 82 0.98 -1.46 -8.85
N VAL A 83 1.61 -0.35 -8.46
CA VAL A 83 1.17 1.00 -8.86
C VAL A 83 1.26 1.19 -10.37
N ASP A 84 2.23 0.56 -11.03
CA ASP A 84 2.38 0.64 -12.49
C ASP A 84 1.26 -0.12 -13.23
N ASP A 85 0.59 -1.07 -12.57
CA ASP A 85 -0.51 -1.90 -13.12
C ASP A 85 -1.90 -1.35 -12.75
N CYS A 86 -1.98 -0.17 -12.10
CA CYS A 86 -3.25 0.41 -11.65
C CYS A 86 -4.06 1.14 -12.74
N PHE A 87 -3.53 1.24 -13.97
CA PHE A 87 -4.14 1.97 -15.09
C PHE A 87 -4.48 1.08 -16.30
N ALA A 88 -4.45 -0.25 -16.13
CA ALA A 88 -4.78 -1.21 -17.19
C ALA A 88 -6.28 -1.22 -17.55
#